data_AF-A0A0R3WCE2-F1
#
_entry.id   AF-A0A0R3WCE2-F1
#
_cell.length_a   1.000
_cell.length_b   1.000
_cell.length_c   1.000
_cell.angle_alpha   90.00
_cell.angle_beta   90.00
_cell.angle_gamma   90.00
#
_symmetry.space_group_name_H-M   'P 1'
#
loop_
_entity.id
_entity.type
_entity.pdbx_description
1 polymer ?
#
loop_
_entity_poly.entity_id
_entity_poly.type
_entity_poly.pdbx_seq_one_letter_code
_entity_poly.pdbx_strand_id
1 'polypeptide(L)'
;MVEIPIEAAQEYIAMAVGFAPLHLSDLIYNIFTDTLCELVEKVVGRLHVKNFIICEVFSIGDDVVLPDDIPQTTYSRKKHDWIKKSIGKYEKNLMLLNLAKKRINEELADVKVLHEDLKKASTIIGDAIKSNFGGASVEEFRLSVDALIHGRENIVRSLKLSGPLP
;
A
#
# COMPACT_ATOMS: atom_id res chain seq x y z
N MET A 1 31.15 2.66 37.01
CA MET A 1 29.74 3.00 36.69
C MET A 1 29.72 3.38 35.23
N VAL A 2 29.05 2.57 34.40
CA VAL A 2 28.82 2.89 32.99
C VAL A 2 27.50 3.64 32.97
N GLU A 3 27.51 4.92 32.66
CA GLU A 3 26.27 5.69 32.47
C GLU A 3 25.60 5.16 31.19
N ILE A 4 24.55 4.36 31.36
CA ILE A 4 23.74 3.90 30.24
C ILE A 4 22.86 5.09 29.81
N PRO A 5 22.94 5.55 28.55
CA PRO A 5 22.09 6.62 28.07
C PRO A 5 20.62 6.24 28.22
N ILE A 6 19.80 7.20 28.62
CA ILE A 6 18.37 7.02 28.92
C ILE A 6 17.63 6.36 27.75
N GLU A 7 18.06 6.64 26.52
CA GLU A 7 17.54 6.07 25.29
C GLU A 7 17.74 4.55 25.21
N ALA A 8 18.91 4.05 25.64
CA ALA A 8 19.21 2.62 25.65
C ALA A 8 18.42 1.88 26.75
N ALA A 9 18.23 2.51 27.91
CA ALA A 9 17.38 1.98 28.97
C ALA A 9 15.90 1.91 28.53
N GLN A 10 15.44 2.88 27.74
CA GLN A 10 14.07 2.92 27.23
C GLN A 10 13.78 1.87 26.17
N GLU A 11 14.73 1.61 25.26
CA GLU A 11 14.59 0.54 24.27
C GLU A 11 14.44 -0.82 24.95
N TYR A 12 15.21 -1.04 26.02
CA TYR A 12 15.17 -2.23 26.85
C TYR A 12 13.79 -2.45 27.50
N ILE A 13 13.27 -1.42 28.18
CA ILE A 13 11.97 -1.50 28.85
C ILE A 13 10.82 -1.60 27.82
N ALA A 14 10.93 -0.91 26.68
CA ALA A 14 9.92 -0.95 25.63
C ALA A 14 9.76 -2.36 25.03
N MET A 15 10.86 -3.10 24.93
CA MET A 15 10.84 -4.50 24.48
C MET A 15 10.10 -5.41 25.48
N ALA A 16 10.32 -5.20 26.78
CA ALA A 16 9.68 -5.99 27.84
C ALA A 16 8.16 -5.74 27.97
N VAL A 17 7.74 -4.48 27.89
CA VAL A 17 6.36 -4.06 28.18
C VAL A 17 5.52 -3.88 26.91
N GLY A 18 6.14 -3.91 25.72
CA GLY A 18 5.48 -3.84 24.42
C GLY A 18 5.05 -2.44 23.98
N PHE A 19 5.42 -1.40 24.75
CA PHE A 19 5.22 0.01 24.41
C PHE A 19 6.34 0.87 25.02
N ALA A 20 6.65 2.01 24.39
CA ALA A 20 7.67 2.92 24.91
C ALA A 20 7.20 3.63 26.19
N PRO A 21 7.91 3.49 27.33
CA PRO A 21 7.48 4.11 28.60
C PRO A 21 7.39 5.63 28.56
N LEU A 22 8.27 6.30 27.79
CA LEU A 22 8.14 7.75 27.53
C LEU A 22 6.82 8.09 26.86
N HIS A 23 6.43 7.31 25.85
CA HIS A 23 5.21 7.57 25.10
C HIS A 23 3.98 7.41 25.98
N LEU A 24 3.96 6.41 26.88
CA LEU A 24 2.89 6.30 27.89
C LEU A 24 2.95 7.44 28.91
N SER A 25 4.14 7.82 29.39
CA SER A 25 4.31 8.97 30.29
C SER A 25 3.81 10.26 29.65
N ASP A 26 4.05 10.48 28.35
CA ASP A 26 3.59 11.64 27.62
C ASP A 26 2.09 11.57 27.34
N LEU A 27 1.53 10.38 27.09
CA LEU A 27 0.09 10.18 26.91
C LEU A 27 -0.67 10.42 28.22
N ILE A 28 -0.15 9.90 29.34
CA ILE A 28 -0.62 10.19 30.69
C ILE A 28 -0.47 11.68 30.94
N TYR A 29 0.69 12.27 30.67
CA TYR A 29 0.89 13.71 30.83
C TYR A 29 -0.13 14.51 30.02
N ASN A 30 -0.43 14.15 28.77
CA ASN A 30 -1.38 14.86 27.93
C ASN A 30 -2.83 14.70 28.41
N ILE A 31 -3.26 13.48 28.75
CA ILE A 31 -4.60 13.23 29.34
C ILE A 31 -4.74 13.99 30.66
N PHE A 32 -3.70 13.96 31.50
CA PHE A 32 -3.66 14.75 32.71
C PHE A 32 -3.66 16.24 32.37
N THR A 33 -2.92 16.74 31.38
CA THR A 33 -2.85 18.17 31.04
C THR A 33 -4.19 18.69 30.50
N ASP A 34 -4.89 17.91 29.69
CA ASP A 34 -6.23 18.24 29.18
C ASP A 34 -7.27 18.29 30.31
N THR A 35 -7.22 17.33 31.24
CA THR A 35 -8.12 17.29 32.42
C THR A 35 -7.69 18.29 33.49
N LEU A 36 -6.42 18.66 33.52
CA LEU A 36 -5.81 19.51 34.53
C LEU A 36 -5.67 20.97 34.07
N CYS A 37 -5.98 21.39 32.85
CA CYS A 37 -6.04 22.82 32.49
C CYS A 37 -7.05 23.57 33.39
N GLU A 38 -8.12 22.89 33.84
CA GLU A 38 -9.06 23.41 34.85
C GLU A 38 -8.50 23.41 36.29
N LEU A 39 -7.47 22.60 36.58
CA LEU A 39 -6.86 22.48 37.92
C LEU A 39 -5.48 23.16 38.03
N VAL A 40 -4.87 23.59 36.91
CA VAL A 40 -3.55 24.31 36.86
C VAL A 40 -3.62 25.57 37.70
N GLU A 41 -4.76 26.26 37.79
CA GLU A 41 -4.87 27.46 38.60
C GLU A 41 -4.66 27.23 40.11
N LYS A 42 -4.70 25.99 40.62
CA LYS A 42 -4.66 25.76 42.07
C LYS A 42 -3.41 25.13 42.66
N VAL A 43 -2.66 24.24 42.00
CA VAL A 43 -1.58 23.53 42.71
C VAL A 43 -0.37 23.21 41.82
N VAL A 44 0.75 23.83 42.18
CA VAL A 44 2.12 23.81 41.65
C VAL A 44 2.81 22.42 41.69
N GLY A 45 2.09 21.30 41.58
CA GLY A 45 2.62 19.94 41.83
C GLY A 45 3.20 19.16 40.64
N ARG A 46 3.33 19.74 39.44
CA ARG A 46 3.41 18.95 38.17
C ARG A 46 4.77 18.39 37.75
N LEU A 47 5.89 18.84 38.31
CA LEU A 47 7.20 18.35 37.84
C LEU A 47 7.62 17.00 38.46
N HIS A 48 7.08 16.61 39.62
CA HIS A 48 7.56 15.43 40.35
C HIS A 48 7.00 14.09 39.83
N VAL A 49 5.82 14.09 39.20
CA VAL A 49 5.13 12.83 38.82
C VAL A 49 5.80 12.16 37.61
N LYS A 50 6.27 12.94 36.62
CA LYS A 50 6.93 12.39 35.43
C LYS A 50 8.24 11.66 35.77
N ASN A 51 9.07 12.27 36.61
CA ASN A 51 10.30 11.62 37.09
C ASN A 51 10.01 10.39 37.94
N PHE A 52 9.00 10.42 38.81
CA PHE A 52 8.63 9.27 39.63
C PHE A 52 8.19 8.07 38.76
N ILE A 53 7.35 8.28 37.75
CA ILE A 53 6.88 7.18 36.89
C ILE A 53 8.04 6.54 36.12
N ILE A 54 8.95 7.34 35.55
CA ILE A 54 10.06 6.83 34.75
C ILE A 54 11.11 6.14 35.64
N CYS A 55 11.49 6.78 36.76
CA CYS A 55 12.62 6.35 37.58
C CYS A 55 12.26 5.37 38.71
N GLU A 56 10.99 5.22 39.10
CA GLU A 56 10.61 4.30 40.19
C GLU A 56 9.67 3.19 39.71
N VAL A 57 8.78 3.46 38.75
CA VAL A 57 7.79 2.48 38.28
C VAL A 57 8.30 1.66 37.10
N PHE A 58 8.98 2.31 36.16
CA PHE A 58 9.52 1.67 34.95
C PHE A 58 11.01 1.37 35.02
N SER A 59 11.62 1.40 36.20
CA SER A 59 13.05 1.10 36.33
C SER A 59 13.31 -0.40 36.42
N ILE A 60 14.20 -0.88 35.55
CA ILE A 60 14.77 -2.22 35.59
C ILE A 60 16.12 -2.08 36.30
N GLY A 61 16.36 -2.89 37.33
CA GLY A 61 17.64 -2.87 38.04
C GLY A 61 18.80 -3.25 37.14
N ASP A 62 19.97 -2.66 37.35
CA ASP A 62 21.18 -2.89 36.55
C ASP A 62 21.63 -4.37 36.51
N ASP A 63 21.12 -5.20 37.44
CA ASP A 63 21.39 -6.62 37.60
C ASP A 63 20.29 -7.55 37.05
N VAL A 64 19.23 -6.99 36.47
CA VAL A 64 18.08 -7.74 35.96
C VAL A 64 18.19 -7.90 34.44
N VAL A 65 18.45 -9.14 34.00
CA VAL A 65 18.39 -9.52 32.60
C VAL A 65 16.96 -9.91 32.25
N LEU A 66 16.38 -9.28 31.23
CA LEU A 66 15.06 -9.64 30.72
C LEU A 66 15.05 -11.08 30.21
N PRO A 67 13.90 -11.78 30.31
CA PRO A 67 13.76 -13.15 29.81
C PRO A 67 14.18 -13.33 28.35
N ASP A 68 14.05 -12.28 27.53
CA ASP A 68 14.41 -12.26 26.11
C ASP A 68 15.93 -12.20 25.87
N ASP A 69 16.71 -11.69 26.82
CA ASP A 69 18.17 -11.61 26.77
C ASP A 69 18.86 -12.77 27.50
N ILE A 70 18.10 -13.65 28.16
CA ILE A 70 18.64 -14.92 28.63
C ILE A 70 19.11 -15.66 27.38
N PRO A 71 20.42 -15.90 27.21
CA PRO A 71 20.92 -16.56 26.01
C PRO A 71 20.23 -17.92 25.90
N GLN A 72 19.45 -18.13 24.84
CA GLN A 72 18.80 -19.42 24.61
C GLN A 72 19.87 -20.50 24.49
N THR A 73 20.07 -21.25 25.57
CA THR A 73 21.09 -22.31 25.68
C THR A 73 20.82 -23.52 24.79
N THR A 74 19.73 -23.49 24.00
CA THR A 74 19.30 -24.56 23.09
C THR A 74 19.20 -24.12 21.63
N TYR A 75 20.07 -23.22 21.19
CA TYR A 75 20.24 -22.94 19.76
C TYR A 75 21.07 -24.04 19.08
N SER A 76 20.40 -25.09 18.59
CA SER A 76 21.03 -26.19 17.85
C SER A 76 21.58 -25.72 16.50
N ARG A 77 22.79 -26.17 16.12
CA ARG A 77 23.40 -25.94 14.80
C ARG A 77 22.45 -26.32 13.64
N LYS A 78 21.60 -27.34 13.83
CA LYS A 78 20.56 -27.74 12.86
C LYS A 78 19.46 -26.67 12.72
N LYS A 79 19.04 -26.05 13.81
CA LYS A 79 18.07 -24.93 13.78
C LYS A 79 18.69 -23.70 13.12
N HIS A 80 19.97 -23.39 13.39
CA HIS A 80 20.69 -22.31 12.72
C HIS A 80 20.73 -22.48 11.20
N ASP A 81 21.15 -23.65 10.74
CA ASP A 81 21.28 -23.92 9.31
C ASP A 81 19.92 -23.91 8.61
N TRP A 82 18.85 -24.37 9.29
CA TRP A 82 17.49 -24.28 8.79
C TRP A 82 16.99 -22.84 8.69
N ILE A 83 17.21 -22.01 9.72
CA ILE A 83 16.84 -20.59 9.72
C ILE A 83 17.59 -19.87 8.60
N LYS A 84 18.91 -20.07 8.48
CA LYS A 84 19.74 -19.45 7.45
C LYS A 84 19.30 -19.84 6.03
N LYS A 85 18.96 -21.11 5.81
CA LYS A 85 18.42 -21.60 4.53
C LYS A 85 17.05 -21.01 4.22
N SER A 86 16.19 -20.87 5.23
CA SER A 86 14.87 -20.25 5.10
C SER A 86 14.98 -18.77 4.77
N ILE A 87 15.82 -18.01 5.48
CA ILE A 87 16.12 -16.60 5.20
C ILE A 87 16.58 -16.43 3.75
N GLY A 88 17.58 -17.20 3.32
CA GLY A 88 18.08 -17.12 1.95
C GLY A 88 17.04 -17.48 0.88
N LYS A 89 16.05 -18.33 1.21
CA LYS A 89 14.91 -18.61 0.32
C LYS A 89 13.97 -17.40 0.24
N TYR A 90 13.64 -16.79 1.37
CA TYR A 90 12.76 -15.62 1.42
C TYR A 90 13.39 -14.40 0.74
N GLU A 91 14.70 -14.19 0.88
CA GLU A 91 15.43 -13.13 0.17
C GLU A 91 15.36 -13.29 -1.34
N LYS A 92 15.57 -14.52 -1.85
CA LYS A 92 15.43 -14.81 -3.29
C LYS A 92 14.00 -14.57 -3.77
N ASN A 93 13.00 -15.00 -3.01
CA ASN A 93 11.60 -14.77 -3.34
C ASN A 93 11.27 -13.27 -3.36
N LEU A 94 11.79 -12.51 -2.40
CA LEU A 94 11.59 -11.06 -2.34
C LEU A 94 12.23 -10.36 -3.55
N MET A 95 13.43 -10.80 -3.96
CA MET A 95 14.10 -10.26 -5.14
C MET A 95 13.29 -10.52 -6.43
N LEU A 96 12.78 -11.74 -6.60
CA LEU A 96 11.91 -12.10 -7.73
C LEU A 96 10.59 -11.30 -7.72
N LEU A 97 9.98 -11.13 -6.54
CA LEU A 97 8.74 -10.36 -6.40
C LEU A 97 8.95 -8.89 -6.75
N ASN A 98 10.07 -8.30 -6.32
CA ASN A 98 10.42 -6.92 -6.68
C ASN A 98 10.67 -6.75 -8.18
N LEU A 99 11.31 -7.74 -8.82
CA LEU A 99 11.51 -7.74 -10.27
C LEU A 99 10.16 -7.82 -11.01
N ALA A 100 9.27 -8.72 -10.58
CA ALA A 100 7.93 -8.85 -11.16
C ALA A 100 7.12 -7.56 -10.98
N LYS A 101 7.18 -6.94 -9.80
CA LYS A 101 6.54 -5.65 -9.53
C LYS A 101 7.04 -4.55 -10.47
N LYS A 102 8.36 -4.48 -10.71
CA LYS A 102 8.94 -3.52 -11.64
C LYS A 102 8.40 -3.73 -13.06
N ARG A 103 8.38 -4.97 -13.54
CA ARG A 103 7.87 -5.31 -14.87
C ARG A 103 6.38 -5.00 -15.03
N ILE A 104 5.57 -5.30 -14.02
CA ILE A 104 4.14 -4.95 -14.03
C ILE A 104 3.95 -3.43 -14.13
N ASN A 105 4.76 -2.65 -13.42
CA ASN A 105 4.67 -1.19 -13.50
C ASN A 105 5.09 -0.64 -14.88
N GLU A 106 6.10 -1.24 -15.51
CA GLU A 106 6.51 -0.91 -16.89
C GLU A 106 5.37 -1.23 -17.87
N GLU A 107 4.82 -2.45 -17.84
CA GLU A 107 3.70 -2.86 -18.70
C GLU A 107 2.45 -1.99 -18.45
N LEU A 108 2.18 -1.59 -17.21
CA LEU A 108 1.08 -0.67 -16.88
C LEU A 108 1.31 0.73 -17.47
N ALA A 109 2.55 1.21 -17.52
CA ALA A 109 2.88 2.48 -18.15
C ALA A 109 2.63 2.43 -19.66
N ASP A 110 3.05 1.36 -20.31
CA ASP A 110 2.82 1.14 -21.75
C ASP A 110 1.33 1.07 -22.09
N VAL A 111 0.54 0.34 -21.29
CA VAL A 111 -0.92 0.24 -21.46
C VAL A 111 -1.60 1.61 -21.30
N LYS A 112 -1.11 2.46 -20.40
CA LYS A 112 -1.65 3.83 -20.24
C LYS A 112 -1.40 4.69 -21.47
N VAL A 113 -0.21 4.60 -22.06
CA VAL A 113 0.10 5.32 -23.30
C VAL A 113 -0.85 4.87 -24.42
N LEU A 114 -1.01 3.56 -24.61
CA LEU A 114 -1.92 3.00 -25.60
C LEU A 114 -3.38 3.42 -25.36
N HIS A 115 -3.82 3.48 -24.10
CA HIS A 115 -5.17 3.93 -23.75
C HIS A 115 -5.40 5.40 -24.15
N GLU A 116 -4.44 6.28 -23.88
CA GLU A 116 -4.54 7.69 -24.26
C GLU A 116 -4.49 7.87 -25.77
N ASP A 117 -3.66 7.11 -26.48
CA ASP A 117 -3.61 7.15 -27.95
C ASP A 117 -4.90 6.64 -28.57
N LEU A 118 -5.50 5.57 -28.02
CA LEU A 118 -6.79 5.06 -28.47
C LEU A 118 -7.91 6.07 -28.20
N LYS A 119 -7.87 6.76 -27.06
CA LYS A 119 -8.83 7.81 -26.72
C LYS A 119 -8.72 9.00 -27.68
N LYS A 120 -7.51 9.43 -28.02
CA LYS A 120 -7.28 10.46 -29.05
C LYS A 120 -7.81 9.99 -30.40
N ALA A 121 -7.48 8.78 -30.83
CA ALA A 121 -7.95 8.22 -32.09
C ALA A 121 -9.48 8.14 -32.15
N SER A 122 -10.13 7.69 -31.06
CA SER A 122 -11.59 7.64 -30.93
C SER A 122 -12.21 9.04 -31.02
N THR A 123 -11.57 10.05 -30.42
CA THR A 123 -12.02 11.44 -30.50
C THR A 123 -11.90 11.98 -31.92
N ILE A 124 -10.77 11.76 -32.59
CA ILE A 124 -10.54 12.16 -33.99
C ILE A 124 -11.57 11.50 -34.93
N ILE A 125 -11.82 10.20 -34.77
CA ILE A 125 -12.82 9.48 -35.56
C ILE A 125 -14.22 10.04 -35.28
N GLY A 126 -14.56 10.29 -34.01
CA GLY A 126 -15.83 10.88 -33.63
C GLY A 126 -16.06 12.26 -34.23
N ASP A 127 -15.02 13.11 -34.22
CA ASP A 127 -15.06 14.46 -34.80
C ASP A 127 -15.14 14.40 -36.34
N ALA A 128 -14.41 13.49 -36.99
CA ALA A 128 -14.50 13.26 -38.42
C ALA A 128 -15.90 12.78 -38.84
N ILE A 129 -16.52 11.89 -38.06
CA ILE A 129 -17.89 11.42 -38.30
C ILE A 129 -18.87 12.58 -38.15
N LYS A 130 -18.79 13.35 -37.06
CA LYS A 130 -19.66 14.51 -36.85
C LYS A 130 -19.52 15.55 -37.95
N SER A 131 -18.28 15.85 -38.38
CA SER A 131 -18.00 16.83 -39.43
C SER A 131 -18.52 16.37 -40.81
N ASN A 132 -18.28 15.11 -41.17
CA ASN A 132 -18.60 14.61 -42.51
C ASN A 132 -20.06 14.12 -42.65
N PHE A 133 -20.70 13.73 -41.55
CA PHE A 133 -22.07 13.18 -41.54
C PHE A 133 -23.05 14.08 -40.77
N GLY A 134 -22.77 15.39 -40.66
CA GLY A 134 -23.76 16.39 -40.25
C GLY A 134 -24.20 16.32 -38.78
N GLY A 135 -23.29 15.95 -37.87
CA GLY A 135 -23.55 15.90 -36.43
C GLY A 135 -24.12 14.58 -35.91
N ALA A 136 -24.25 13.56 -36.75
CA ALA A 136 -24.63 12.21 -36.33
C ALA A 136 -23.62 11.65 -35.29
N SER A 137 -24.14 10.98 -34.27
CA SER A 137 -23.32 10.26 -33.30
C SER A 137 -22.62 9.07 -33.97
N VAL A 138 -21.49 8.63 -33.39
CA VAL A 138 -20.75 7.45 -33.88
C VAL A 138 -21.65 6.21 -33.96
N GLU A 139 -22.63 6.10 -33.05
CA GLU A 139 -23.55 4.97 -32.99
C GLU A 139 -24.62 5.02 -34.10
N GLU A 140 -25.16 6.20 -34.40
CA GLU A 140 -26.10 6.38 -35.52
C GLU A 140 -25.42 6.15 -36.86
N PHE A 141 -24.16 6.54 -37.00
CA PHE A 141 -23.34 6.22 -38.17
C PHE A 141 -23.13 4.70 -38.29
N ARG A 142 -22.78 4.02 -37.20
CA ARG A 142 -22.60 2.56 -37.18
C ARG A 142 -23.87 1.83 -37.62
N LEU A 143 -25.02 2.18 -37.05
CA LEU A 143 -26.32 1.58 -37.40
C LEU A 143 -26.69 1.82 -38.88
N SER A 144 -26.37 3.00 -39.41
CA SER A 144 -26.61 3.33 -40.81
C SER A 144 -25.73 2.51 -41.76
N VAL A 145 -24.46 2.29 -41.41
CA VAL A 145 -23.54 1.45 -42.18
C VAL A 145 -23.95 -0.02 -42.13
N ASP A 146 -24.33 -0.54 -40.95
CA ASP A 146 -24.79 -1.92 -40.78
C ASP A 146 -26.06 -2.18 -41.62
N ALA A 147 -27.02 -1.26 -41.61
CA ALA A 147 -28.21 -1.33 -42.45
C ALA A 147 -27.88 -1.32 -43.96
N LEU A 148 -26.90 -0.50 -44.36
CA LEU A 148 -26.45 -0.43 -45.75
C LEU A 148 -25.76 -1.73 -46.22
N ILE A 149 -24.91 -2.31 -45.36
CA ILE A 149 -24.25 -3.59 -45.62
C ILE A 149 -25.30 -4.69 -45.77
N HIS A 150 -26.27 -4.75 -44.85
CA HIS A 150 -27.32 -5.75 -44.88
C HIS A 150 -28.22 -5.61 -46.13
N GLY A 151 -28.54 -4.37 -46.51
CA GLY A 151 -29.24 -4.07 -47.77
C GLY A 151 -28.47 -4.53 -49.00
N ARG A 152 -27.15 -4.26 -49.06
CA ARG A 152 -26.27 -4.72 -50.15
C ARG A 152 -26.26 -6.25 -50.24
N GLU A 153 -26.13 -6.94 -49.12
CA GLU A 153 -26.11 -8.40 -49.09
C GLU A 153 -27.42 -9.02 -49.59
N ASN A 154 -28.56 -8.43 -49.23
CA ASN A 154 -29.86 -8.87 -49.72
C ASN A 154 -30.02 -8.65 -51.23
N ILE A 155 -29.57 -7.51 -51.77
CA ILE A 155 -29.58 -7.24 -53.21
C ILE A 155 -28.69 -8.23 -53.96
N VAL A 156 -27.47 -8.48 -53.48
CA VAL A 156 -26.54 -9.44 -54.09
C VAL A 156 -27.11 -10.86 -54.06
N ARG A 157 -27.79 -11.25 -52.98
CA ARG A 157 -28.43 -12.57 -52.86
C ARG A 157 -29.59 -12.72 -53.83
N SER A 158 -30.43 -11.70 -53.97
CA SER A 158 -31.54 -11.67 -54.95
C SER A 158 -31.05 -11.72 -56.40
N LEU A 159 -29.96 -11.00 -56.73
CA LEU A 159 -29.36 -11.03 -58.06
C LEU A 159 -28.67 -12.36 -58.40
N LYS A 160 -28.18 -13.10 -57.39
CA LYS A 160 -27.64 -14.46 -57.57
C LYS A 160 -28.73 -15.52 -57.73
N LEU A 161 -29.92 -15.28 -57.17
CA LEU A 161 -31.09 -16.17 -57.31
C LEU A 161 -31.82 -15.96 -58.65
N SER A 162 -31.66 -14.80 -59.28
CA SER A 162 -32.07 -14.56 -60.68
C SER A 162 -31.00 -15.06 -61.67
N GLY A 163 -30.78 -16.37 -61.73
CA GLY A 163 -30.10 -17.02 -62.86
C GLY A 163 -30.98 -16.98 -64.14
N PRO A 164 -30.42 -17.19 -65.34
CA PRO A 164 -31.04 -16.77 -66.60
C PRO A 164 -32.40 -17.43 -66.79
N LEU A 165 -33.40 -16.60 -67.15
CA LEU A 165 -34.72 -17.07 -67.56
C LEU A 165 -34.59 -18.09 -68.70
N PRO A 166 -35.36 -19.20 -68.67
CA PRO A 166 -35.35 -20.23 -69.70
C PRO A 166 -35.78 -19.69 -71.07
#